data_AF-A0A918QK23-F1
#
_entry.id   AF-A0A918QK23-F1
#
_cell.length_a   1.000
_cell.length_b   1.000
_cell.length_c   1.000
_cell.angle_alpha   90.00
_cell.angle_beta   90.00
_cell.angle_gamma   90.00
#
_symmetry.space_group_name_H-M   'P 1'
#
loop_
_entity.id
_entity.type
_entity.pdbx_description
1 polymer ?
#
loop_
_entity_poly.entity_id
_entity_poly.type
_entity_poly.pdbx_seq_one_letter_code
_entity_poly.pdbx_strand_id
1 'polypeptide(L)'
;MLANVRTSPRVSPLERGFLNVGEAAEYLGLSPATLYVRRHRRQGPPSFRMGRSGRVMYRIQTLDEWIREQERADSRSNASLSPVNAAPQRRAGYPATT
;
A
#
# COMPACT_ATOMS: atom_id res chain seq x y z
N MET A 1 15.56 33.18 -32.48
CA MET A 1 14.56 33.09 -31.38
C MET A 1 14.82 31.81 -30.60
N LEU A 2 15.53 31.88 -29.47
CA LEU A 2 15.80 30.71 -28.62
C LEU A 2 14.76 30.70 -27.49
N ALA A 3 13.91 29.68 -27.47
CA ALA A 3 12.89 29.51 -26.44
C ALA A 3 13.59 29.18 -25.10
N ASN A 4 13.50 30.10 -24.15
CA ASN A 4 13.99 29.91 -22.79
C ASN A 4 13.06 28.93 -22.07
N VAL A 5 13.44 27.64 -22.01
CA VAL A 5 12.76 26.64 -21.19
C VAL A 5 13.05 26.98 -19.74
N ARG A 6 12.11 27.70 -19.11
CA ARG A 6 12.11 27.92 -17.67
C ARG A 6 11.87 26.59 -16.97
N THR A 7 12.93 25.84 -16.69
CA THR A 7 12.87 24.69 -15.80
C THR A 7 12.79 25.24 -14.37
N SER A 8 11.57 25.57 -13.92
CA SER A 8 11.34 25.78 -12.49
C SER A 8 11.78 24.52 -11.74
N PRO A 9 12.45 24.63 -10.59
CA PRO A 9 12.82 23.46 -9.80
C PRO A 9 11.53 22.74 -9.40
N ARG A 10 11.25 21.62 -10.07
CA ARG A 10 10.15 20.75 -9.66
C ARG A 10 10.61 20.09 -8.37
N VAL A 11 10.13 20.57 -7.24
CA VAL A 11 10.23 19.87 -5.96
C VAL A 11 9.85 18.42 -6.18
N SER A 12 10.64 17.47 -5.71
CA SER A 12 10.37 16.05 -5.90
C SER A 12 9.09 15.65 -5.16
N PRO A 13 8.37 14.59 -5.59
CA PRO A 13 7.19 14.10 -4.88
C PRO A 13 7.48 13.73 -3.42
N LEU A 14 8.70 13.24 -3.16
CA LEU A 14 9.19 12.93 -1.82
C LEU A 14 9.28 14.17 -0.94
N GLU A 15 9.84 15.26 -1.46
CA GLU A 15 9.93 16.55 -0.74
C GLU A 15 8.55 17.18 -0.49
N ARG A 16 7.56 16.90 -1.35
CA ARG A 16 6.17 17.34 -1.11
C ARG A 16 5.46 16.53 -0.03
N GLY A 17 5.94 15.33 0.31
CA GLY A 17 5.28 14.41 1.23
C GLY A 17 4.04 13.69 0.67
N PHE A 18 3.68 13.95 -0.60
CA PHE A 18 2.47 13.43 -1.22
C PHE A 18 2.73 12.87 -2.63
N LEU A 19 2.15 11.70 -2.88
CA LEU A 19 2.22 10.97 -4.15
C LEU A 19 0.83 10.90 -4.78
N ASN A 20 0.75 11.05 -6.10
CA ASN A 20 -0.46 10.71 -6.85
C ASN A 20 -0.59 9.18 -7.00
N VAL A 21 -1.68 8.70 -7.60
CA VAL A 21 -1.94 7.25 -7.75
C VAL A 21 -0.82 6.52 -8.52
N GLY A 22 -0.26 7.13 -9.57
CA GLY A 22 0.81 6.53 -10.35
C GLY A 22 2.10 6.43 -9.54
N GLU A 23 2.52 7.52 -8.91
CA GLU A 23 3.69 7.57 -8.04
C GLU A 23 3.56 6.60 -6.84
N ALA A 24 2.37 6.52 -6.23
CA ALA A 24 2.11 5.60 -5.12
C ALA A 24 2.12 4.13 -5.57
N ALA A 25 1.62 3.84 -6.77
CA ALA A 25 1.68 2.48 -7.32
C ALA A 25 3.14 2.06 -7.56
N GLU A 26 3.96 2.95 -8.15
CA GLU A 26 5.39 2.74 -8.32
C GLU A 26 6.11 2.55 -6.99
N TYR A 27 5.82 3.40 -5.99
CA TYR A 27 6.38 3.29 -4.64
C TYR A 27 6.10 1.93 -3.98
N LEU A 28 4.90 1.37 -4.21
CA LEU A 28 4.48 0.08 -3.66
C LEU A 28 4.89 -1.12 -4.52
N GLY A 29 5.51 -0.91 -5.68
CA GLY A 29 5.80 -1.98 -6.65
C GLY A 29 4.54 -2.60 -7.26
N LEU A 30 3.47 -1.83 -7.42
CA LEU A 30 2.18 -2.27 -7.98
C LEU A 30 1.88 -1.57 -9.31
N SER A 31 1.00 -2.15 -10.11
CA SER A 31 0.40 -1.42 -11.23
C SER A 31 -0.64 -0.40 -10.71
N PRO A 32 -0.83 0.76 -11.37
CA PRO A 32 -1.89 1.70 -11.01
C PRO A 32 -3.28 1.04 -11.03
N ALA A 33 -3.54 0.15 -11.99
CA ALA A 33 -4.80 -0.59 -12.08
C ALA A 33 -5.06 -1.47 -10.84
N THR A 34 -4.03 -2.16 -10.37
CA THR A 34 -4.10 -2.95 -9.13
C THR A 34 -4.42 -2.07 -7.92
N LEU A 35 -3.75 -0.90 -7.81
CA LEU A 35 -3.99 0.04 -6.72
C LEU A 35 -5.41 0.62 -6.77
N TYR A 36 -5.95 0.87 -7.97
CA TYR A 36 -7.35 1.28 -8.16
C TYR A 36 -8.34 0.22 -7.65
N VAL A 37 -8.16 -1.05 -8.02
CA VAL A 37 -9.03 -2.15 -7.57
C VAL A 37 -8.97 -2.30 -6.05
N ARG A 38 -7.76 -2.27 -5.49
CA ARG A 38 -7.51 -2.28 -4.04
C ARG A 38 -8.24 -1.16 -3.32
N ARG A 39 -8.13 0.07 -3.83
CA ARG A 39 -8.84 1.25 -3.31
C ARG A 39 -10.37 1.09 -3.39
N HIS A 40 -10.90 0.59 -4.49
CA HIS A 40 -12.33 0.35 -4.65
C HIS A 40 -12.86 -0.66 -3.62
N ARG A 41 -12.08 -1.70 -3.34
CA ARG A 41 -12.36 -2.70 -2.31
C ARG A 41 -12.06 -2.24 -0.88
N ARG A 42 -11.59 -0.99 -0.70
CA ARG A 42 -11.10 -0.43 0.57
C ARG A 42 -10.01 -1.28 1.23
N GLN A 43 -9.22 -1.98 0.41
CA GLN A 43 -8.12 -2.83 0.84
C GLN A 43 -6.83 -2.23 0.31
N GLY A 44 -6.17 -1.40 1.11
CA GLY A 44 -4.94 -0.72 0.71
C GLY A 44 -4.69 0.52 1.56
N PRO A 45 -3.63 1.27 1.26
CA PRO A 45 -3.28 2.44 2.05
C PRO A 45 -4.36 3.52 1.93
N PRO A 46 -4.60 4.28 3.02
CA PRO A 46 -5.49 5.43 2.99
C PRO A 46 -5.10 6.44 1.91
N SER A 47 -6.12 7.00 1.27
CA SER A 47 -5.99 8.05 0.25
C SER A 47 -7.01 9.14 0.50
N PHE A 48 -6.74 10.34 0.00
CA PHE A 48 -7.66 11.47 0.12
C PHE A 48 -7.67 12.31 -1.16
N ARG A 49 -8.69 13.15 -1.32
CA ARG A 49 -8.77 14.08 -2.45
C ARG A 49 -8.11 15.41 -2.09
N MET A 50 -7.27 15.92 -2.98
CA MET A 50 -6.52 17.16 -2.76
C MET A 50 -6.55 18.06 -4.00
N GLY A 51 -6.59 19.37 -3.76
CA GLY A 51 -6.55 20.41 -4.79
C GLY A 51 -7.89 20.64 -5.49
N ARG A 52 -7.95 21.68 -6.34
CA ARG A 52 -9.17 22.14 -7.01
C ARG A 52 -9.81 21.10 -7.93
N SER A 53 -9.01 20.17 -8.46
CA SER A 53 -9.49 19.05 -9.30
C SER A 53 -9.84 17.79 -8.51
N GLY A 54 -9.71 17.80 -7.17
CA GLY A 54 -10.05 16.66 -6.32
C GLY A 54 -9.23 15.40 -6.62
N ARG A 55 -7.96 15.56 -7.00
CA ARG A 55 -7.09 14.43 -7.37
C ARG A 55 -6.85 13.53 -6.16
N VAL A 56 -6.81 12.22 -6.40
CA VAL A 56 -6.47 11.25 -5.36
C VAL A 56 -4.97 11.31 -5.08
N MET A 57 -4.64 11.55 -3.82
CA MET A 57 -3.27 11.63 -3.31
C MET A 57 -3.08 10.68 -2.12
N TYR A 58 -1.84 10.29 -1.92
CA TYR A 58 -1.34 9.48 -0.83
C TYR A 58 -0.27 10.26 -0.08
N ARG A 59 -0.30 10.24 1.24
CA ARG A 59 0.79 10.79 2.06
C ARG A 59 1.84 9.70 2.24
N ILE A 60 3.12 10.03 2.06
CA ILE A 60 4.22 9.03 2.14
C ILE A 60 4.25 8.35 3.51
N GLN A 61 4.16 9.13 4.59
CA GLN A 61 4.12 8.58 5.96
C GLN A 61 2.99 7.55 6.15
N THR A 62 1.83 7.79 5.55
CA THR A 62 0.70 6.87 5.60
C THR A 62 0.92 5.62 4.76
N LEU A 63 1.66 5.71 3.64
CA LEU A 63 2.09 4.54 2.88
C LEU A 63 3.04 3.68 3.72
N ASP A 64 4.03 4.30 4.38
CA ASP A 64 5.01 3.60 5.22
C ASP A 64 4.36 2.92 6.42
N GLU A 65 3.44 3.61 7.10
CA GLU A 65 2.63 3.04 8.18
C GLU A 65 1.82 1.84 7.71
N TRP A 66 1.20 1.94 6.53
CA TRP A 66 0.44 0.84 5.95
C TRP A 66 1.34 -0.36 5.61
N ILE A 67 2.53 -0.13 5.03
CA ILE A 67 3.50 -1.21 4.75
C ILE A 67 3.87 -1.93 6.05
N ARG A 68 4.20 -1.20 7.12
CA ARG A 68 4.52 -1.78 8.43
C ARG A 68 3.36 -2.56 9.04
N GLU A 69 2.12 -2.15 8.79
CA GLU A 69 0.94 -2.93 9.19
C GLU A 69 0.83 -4.23 8.38
N GLN A 70 1.07 -4.19 7.07
CA GLN A 70 1.11 -5.40 6.24
C GLN A 70 2.20 -6.38 6.70
N GLU A 71 3.40 -5.88 7.01
CA GLU A 71 4.51 -6.69 7.52
C GLU A 71 4.16 -7.36 8.85
N ARG A 72 3.50 -6.64 9.76
CA ARG A 72 3.06 -7.21 11.06
C ARG A 72 1.94 -8.23 10.91
N ALA A 73 1.07 -8.07 9.91
CA ALA A 73 -0.01 -9.00 9.65
C ALA A 73 0.44 -10.26 8.88
N ASP A 74 1.54 -10.18 8.10
CA ASP A 74 2.05 -11.33 7.36
C ASP A 74 2.82 -12.29 8.26
N SER A 75 2.37 -13.55 8.31
CA SER A 75 2.94 -14.58 9.19
C SER A 75 4.36 -15.00 8.81
N ARG A 76 4.84 -14.71 7.59
CA ARG A 76 6.23 -14.96 7.20
C ARG A 76 7.17 -13.91 7.79
N SER A 77 6.67 -12.68 7.92
CA SER A 77 7.41 -11.56 8.51
C SER A 77 7.18 -11.41 10.01
N ASN A 78 6.15 -12.05 10.57
CA ASN A 78 5.83 -12.01 12.00
C ASN A 78 5.93 -13.39 12.67
N ALA A 79 6.97 -13.57 13.49
CA ALA A 79 7.25 -14.83 14.20
C ALA A 79 6.13 -15.29 15.15
N SER A 80 5.34 -14.37 15.73
CA SER A 80 4.23 -14.72 16.63
C SER A 80 3.02 -15.28 15.89
N LEU A 81 2.89 -14.98 14.59
CA LEU A 81 1.83 -15.49 13.71
C LEU A 81 2.31 -16.69 12.86
N SER A 82 3.59 -17.08 13.00
CA SER A 82 4.16 -18.11 12.15
C SER A 82 3.56 -19.48 12.47
N PRO A 83 3.01 -20.19 11.47
CA PRO A 83 2.34 -21.48 11.68
C PRO A 83 3.32 -22.57 12.14
N VAL A 84 4.63 -22.39 11.96
CA VAL A 84 5.65 -23.34 12.43
C VAL A 84 5.81 -23.33 13.95
N ASN A 85 5.45 -22.21 14.61
CA ASN A 85 5.49 -22.08 16.06
C ASN A 85 4.14 -22.42 16.72
N ALA A 86 3.07 -22.57 15.93
CA ALA A 86 1.74 -22.88 16.45
C ALA A 86 1.64 -24.38 16.79
N ALA A 87 1.08 -24.69 17.97
CA ALA A 87 0.81 -26.07 18.34
C ALA A 87 -0.14 -26.73 17.31
N PRO A 88 0.15 -27.95 16.82
CA PRO A 88 -0.69 -28.62 15.84
C PRO A 88 -2.12 -28.78 16.35
N GLN A 89 -3.07 -28.09 15.73
CA GLN A 89 -4.48 -28.24 16.06
C GLN A 89 -5.04 -29.47 15.34
N ARG A 90 -5.32 -30.54 16.10
CA ARG A 90 -6.11 -31.67 15.57
C ARG A 90 -7.48 -31.12 15.14
N ARG A 91 -7.84 -31.34 13.87
CA ARG A 91 -9.21 -31.08 13.39
C ARG A 91 -10.19 -31.96 14.18
N ALA A 92 -10.80 -31.40 15.22
CA ALA A 92 -11.88 -32.02 15.95
C ALA A 92 -13.15 -31.93 15.08
N GLY A 93 -13.45 -32.95 14.29
CA GLY A 93 -14.64 -32.89 13.45
C GLY A 93 -14.84 -33.98 12.40
N TYR A 94 -14.00 -35.01 12.33
CA TYR A 94 -14.35 -36.20 11.53
C TYR A 94 -14.93 -37.27 12.45
N PRO A 95 -16.26 -37.43 12.53
CA PRO A 95 -16.82 -38.65 13.07
C PRO A 95 -16.40 -39.79 12.14
N ALA A 96 -15.70 -40.78 12.70
CA ALA A 96 -15.44 -42.02 11.97
C ALA A 96 -16.79 -42.71 11.76
N THR A 97 -17.28 -42.74 10.52
CA THR A 97 -18.46 -43.52 10.16
C THR A 97 -18.12 -45.00 10.40
N THR A 98 -18.86 -45.63 11.32
CA THR A 98 -18.87 -47.08 11.56
C THR A 98 -19.86 -47.74 10.60
#